data_AF-A0A815TI76-F1
#
_entry.id   AF-A0A815TI76-F1
#
_cell.length_a   1.000
_cell.length_b   1.000
_cell.length_c   1.000
_cell.angle_alpha   90.00
_cell.angle_beta   90.00
_cell.angle_gamma   90.00
#
_symmetry.space_group_name_H-M   'P 1'
#
loop_
_entity.id
_entity.type
_entity.pdbx_description
1 polymer ?
#
loop_
_entity_poly.entity_id
_entity_poly.type
_entity_poly.pdbx_seq_one_letter_code
_entity_poly.pdbx_strand_id
1 'polypeptide(L)'
;MASFTCLLCSPYRDFNTLTKIFKHITLYHQNDPNFGIICDLRSTCGVLYRSYSAYKSHIYRQHLDELQSAEMSDSRINAIPVDNRQQYDTDFDVGHAGINDNDHESILLNVDYEETFLQETLSSPTSGMESFDSIVDIRKTYLSFLLQLREEFLLPKNVMHTISSYIVTLLNHTQSLLGNKTISCSAHICSCLSSTSCKVKDKEIIEFDEVKHTLNDVCIAIESINKNEYQLIKYCEEYFGYSVPEEIVVSLPGENLDRGYFIPVDKTLTSMFSSHSFVAQILENIQRQQTLAENDPDLMFSIRDAYNGGRIDHDSILLQVYMDDIGLTNPIGSKRDHHKLSMVYFSIEDVPDQYRSKIDNIQLLAICDSKILKDCDKAKRFFQPIVDNLNWIQFHGLSINGVHLKFSFSTVVSDNLAAHMIGGFQSCFSAGYFCRRCYIPYTEKNSLTAMSTTKRRTTIDHDELVQELLVNPNKSPLMGVIGSSPLCELIGFHPTHSLPGDIMHDFLEGVCPMVIMCLLKQASSMRLITYGESS
;
A
#
# COMPACT_ATOMS: atom_id res chain seq x y z
N MET A 1 39.50 -27.95 18.29
CA MET A 1 38.59 -26.79 18.22
C MET A 1 39.44 -25.61 17.76
N ALA A 2 39.10 -24.99 16.62
CA ALA A 2 39.81 -23.79 16.17
C ALA A 2 39.43 -22.61 17.08
N SER A 3 40.40 -21.88 17.62
CA SER A 3 40.21 -20.66 18.39
C SER A 3 40.61 -19.46 17.54
N PHE A 4 39.72 -18.47 17.39
CA PHE A 4 39.97 -17.26 16.62
C PHE A 4 40.23 -16.09 17.56
N THR A 5 41.39 -15.46 17.46
CA THR A 5 41.81 -14.38 18.37
C THR A 5 41.61 -13.03 17.72
N CYS A 6 40.90 -12.11 18.39
CA CYS A 6 40.84 -10.72 17.96
C CYS A 6 42.10 -9.96 18.42
N LEU A 7 42.96 -9.66 17.45
CA LEU A 7 44.21 -8.92 17.65
C LEU A 7 44.01 -7.41 17.83
N LEU A 8 42.78 -6.91 17.70
CA LEU A 8 42.43 -5.49 17.88
C LEU A 8 42.06 -5.14 19.33
N CYS A 9 41.74 -6.15 20.14
CA CYS A 9 41.45 -5.99 21.56
C CYS A 9 42.73 -5.91 22.41
N SER A 10 42.70 -5.14 23.50
CA SER A 10 43.74 -5.17 24.54
C SER A 10 43.08 -5.37 25.92
N PRO A 11 43.27 -6.54 26.58
CA PRO A 11 44.00 -7.73 26.11
C PRO A 11 43.27 -8.45 24.97
N TYR A 12 44.01 -9.27 24.20
CA TYR A 12 43.43 -10.06 23.10
C TYR A 12 42.26 -10.94 23.59
N ARG A 13 41.23 -11.08 22.75
CA ARG A 13 40.04 -11.88 23.05
C ARG A 13 39.92 -13.06 22.09
N ASP A 14 39.69 -14.24 22.65
CA ASP A 14 39.49 -15.46 21.87
C ASP A 14 38.00 -15.76 21.67
N PHE A 15 37.67 -16.26 20.48
CA PHE A 15 36.33 -16.65 20.08
C PHE A 15 36.35 -18.09 19.56
N ASN A 16 35.29 -18.82 19.87
CA ASN A 16 35.16 -20.21 19.45
C ASN A 16 34.55 -20.38 18.05
N THR A 17 34.05 -19.31 17.43
CA THR A 17 33.55 -19.32 16.04
C THR A 17 33.91 -18.05 15.29
N LEU A 18 34.06 -18.18 13.97
CA LEU A 18 34.38 -17.09 13.05
C LEU A 18 33.24 -16.05 12.97
N THR A 19 32.00 -16.50 13.11
CA THR A 19 30.81 -15.64 13.19
C THR A 19 30.83 -14.73 14.42
N LYS A 20 31.32 -15.23 15.57
CA LYS A 20 31.39 -14.44 16.81
C LYS A 20 32.48 -13.38 16.75
N ILE A 21 33.65 -13.71 16.20
CA ILE A 21 34.71 -12.70 16.00
C ILE A 21 34.27 -11.63 14.99
N PHE A 22 33.55 -12.00 13.92
CA PHE A 22 32.96 -11.03 12.99
C PHE A 22 31.94 -10.11 13.66
N LYS A 23 30.99 -10.66 14.43
CA LYS A 23 30.04 -9.84 15.19
C LYS A 23 30.78 -8.90 16.14
N HIS A 24 31.80 -9.39 16.83
CA HIS A 24 32.61 -8.58 17.73
C HIS A 24 33.35 -7.44 16.99
N ILE A 25 34.07 -7.73 15.90
CA ILE A 25 34.79 -6.68 15.15
C ILE A 25 33.81 -5.65 14.57
N THR A 26 32.66 -6.11 14.06
CA THR A 26 31.58 -5.23 13.57
C THR A 26 31.10 -4.28 14.67
N LEU A 27 30.90 -4.77 15.89
CA LEU A 27 30.33 -3.97 16.97
C LEU A 27 31.36 -3.04 17.62
N TYR A 28 32.60 -3.48 17.77
CA TYR A 28 33.57 -2.81 18.64
C TYR A 28 34.73 -2.14 17.91
N HIS A 29 35.08 -2.56 16.68
CA HIS A 29 36.31 -2.13 16.02
C HIS A 29 36.12 -1.57 14.61
N GLN A 30 34.98 -1.82 13.94
CA GLN A 30 34.82 -1.48 12.52
C GLN A 30 35.01 0.02 12.20
N ASN A 31 34.78 0.89 13.19
CA ASN A 31 34.87 2.34 13.07
C ASN A 31 36.12 2.92 13.77
N ASP A 32 37.08 2.09 14.16
CA ASP A 32 38.32 2.56 14.80
C ASP A 32 39.11 3.44 13.82
N PRO A 33 39.55 4.64 14.23
CA PRO A 33 40.20 5.60 13.33
C PRO A 33 41.53 5.09 12.75
N ASN A 34 42.14 4.07 13.36
CA ASN A 34 43.35 3.39 12.88
C ASN A 34 43.12 1.88 12.68
N PHE A 35 41.95 1.49 12.19
CA PHE A 35 41.62 0.08 11.97
C PHE A 35 42.65 -0.60 11.03
N GLY A 36 43.24 -1.69 11.50
CA GLY A 36 44.20 -2.47 10.73
C GLY A 36 44.19 -3.93 11.19
N ILE A 37 43.69 -4.83 10.35
CA ILE A 37 43.57 -6.25 10.67
C ILE A 37 44.28 -7.11 9.62
N ILE A 38 45.05 -8.10 10.08
CA ILE A 38 45.77 -9.03 9.20
C ILE A 38 44.97 -10.33 9.13
N CYS A 39 44.81 -10.88 7.91
CA CYS A 39 44.21 -12.20 7.74
C CYS A 39 45.22 -13.29 8.12
N ASP A 40 44.93 -14.01 9.19
CA ASP A 40 45.74 -15.09 9.76
C ASP A 40 45.09 -16.49 9.62
N LEU A 41 43.98 -16.60 8.89
CA LEU A 41 43.23 -17.85 8.70
C LEU A 41 44.03 -18.96 7.98
N ARG A 42 45.01 -18.57 7.15
CA ARG A 42 46.03 -19.48 6.59
C ARG A 42 47.41 -18.84 6.75
N SER A 43 48.42 -19.67 7.01
CA SER A 43 49.82 -19.24 7.09
C SER A 43 50.33 -18.54 5.82
N THR A 44 49.66 -18.75 4.68
CA THR A 44 49.99 -18.16 3.38
C THR A 44 49.18 -16.92 3.02
N CYS A 45 48.20 -16.49 3.84
CA CYS A 45 47.37 -15.33 3.50
C CYS A 45 48.03 -14.01 3.92
N GLY A 46 48.10 -13.72 5.22
CA GLY A 46 48.91 -12.63 5.79
C GLY A 46 48.58 -11.21 5.29
N VAL A 47 47.47 -11.01 4.57
CA VAL A 47 47.13 -9.72 3.97
C VAL A 47 46.57 -8.77 5.03
N LEU A 48 47.10 -7.54 5.06
CA LEU A 48 46.63 -6.46 5.92
C LEU A 48 45.48 -5.68 5.26
N TYR A 49 44.39 -5.49 6.00
CA TYR A 49 43.22 -4.71 5.61
C TYR A 49 43.05 -3.50 6.52
N ARG A 50 42.81 -2.34 5.91
CA ARG A 50 42.55 -1.07 6.61
C ARG A 50 41.06 -0.75 6.75
N SER A 51 40.18 -1.61 6.24
CA SER A 51 38.74 -1.53 6.46
C SER A 51 38.16 -2.91 6.73
N TYR A 52 37.17 -2.96 7.62
CA TYR A 52 36.54 -4.22 7.99
C TYR A 52 35.73 -4.83 6.83
N SER A 53 35.10 -4.01 5.98
CA SER A 53 34.37 -4.47 4.80
C SER A 53 35.26 -5.20 3.79
N ALA A 54 36.49 -4.71 3.57
CA ALA A 54 37.46 -5.35 2.68
C ALA A 54 37.97 -6.67 3.27
N TYR A 55 38.26 -6.69 4.57
CA TYR A 55 38.66 -7.90 5.29
C TYR A 55 37.56 -8.98 5.22
N LYS A 56 36.32 -8.62 5.53
CA LYS A 56 35.17 -9.53 5.48
C LYS A 56 34.96 -10.07 4.06
N SER A 57 34.98 -9.21 3.05
CA SER A 57 34.82 -9.62 1.65
C SER A 57 35.93 -10.58 1.19
N HIS A 58 37.15 -10.37 1.65
CA HIS A 58 38.26 -11.28 1.37
C HIS A 58 38.03 -12.67 1.96
N ILE A 59 37.59 -12.77 3.22
CA ILE A 59 37.36 -14.07 3.87
C ILE A 59 36.28 -14.87 3.14
N TYR A 60 35.14 -14.25 2.81
CA TYR A 60 34.07 -14.95 2.08
C TYR A 60 34.49 -15.38 0.66
N ARG A 61 35.49 -14.73 0.05
CA ARG A 61 35.96 -15.06 -1.30
C ARG A 61 37.11 -16.06 -1.34
N GLN A 62 38.01 -16.03 -0.36
CA GLN A 62 39.28 -16.77 -0.40
C GLN A 62 39.38 -17.84 0.69
N HIS A 63 38.48 -17.82 1.67
CA HIS A 63 38.49 -18.71 2.83
C HIS A 63 37.12 -19.36 3.09
N LEU A 64 36.35 -19.61 2.02
CA LEU A 64 35.01 -20.21 2.11
C LEU A 64 35.04 -21.66 2.65
N ASP A 65 36.11 -22.40 2.35
CA ASP A 65 36.28 -23.78 2.82
C ASP A 65 36.56 -23.84 4.34
N GLU A 66 37.23 -22.82 4.90
CA GLU A 66 37.41 -22.64 6.33
C GLU A 66 36.10 -22.26 7.05
N LEU A 67 35.19 -21.55 6.36
CA LEU A 67 33.86 -21.23 6.89
C LEU A 67 33.02 -22.51 7.07
N GLN A 68 33.05 -23.42 6.10
CA GLN A 68 32.23 -24.64 6.14
C GLN A 68 32.79 -25.73 7.08
N SER A 69 34.11 -25.84 7.21
CA SER A 69 34.74 -26.84 8.09
C SER A 69 34.67 -26.49 9.58
N ALA A 70 34.56 -25.21 9.94
CA ALA A 70 34.37 -24.77 11.33
C ALA A 70 32.90 -24.89 11.80
N GLU A 71 31.92 -24.75 10.89
CA GLU A 71 30.49 -24.75 11.20
C GLU A 71 29.85 -26.16 11.30
N MET A 72 30.50 -27.21 10.79
CA MET A 72 30.04 -28.60 10.93
C MET A 72 30.10 -29.17 12.35
N SER A 73 30.57 -28.40 13.34
CA SER A 73 30.65 -28.83 14.75
C SER A 73 29.50 -28.36 15.64
N ASP A 74 28.55 -27.57 15.13
CA ASP A 74 27.42 -27.10 15.93
C ASP A 74 26.10 -27.18 15.13
N SER A 75 25.52 -28.38 15.12
CA SER A 75 24.20 -28.61 14.55
C SER A 75 23.13 -28.08 15.51
N ARG A 76 22.67 -26.85 15.24
CA ARG A 76 21.29 -26.35 15.42
C ARG A 76 21.26 -24.88 15.02
N ILE A 77 20.59 -24.61 13.90
CA ILE A 77 19.67 -23.47 13.62
C ILE A 77 19.69 -23.21 12.11
N ASN A 78 18.48 -23.25 11.53
CA ASN A 78 18.17 -22.95 10.14
C ASN A 78 18.65 -21.55 9.73
N ALA A 79 19.42 -21.45 8.65
CA ALA A 79 19.36 -20.34 7.70
C ALA A 79 20.10 -20.73 6.41
N ILE A 80 19.37 -20.69 5.30
CA ILE A 80 19.86 -20.81 3.93
C ILE A 80 20.60 -19.51 3.57
N PRO A 81 21.84 -19.53 3.08
CA PRO A 81 22.52 -18.32 2.63
C PRO A 81 22.05 -17.93 1.22
N VAL A 82 21.44 -16.75 1.10
CA VAL A 82 21.21 -16.07 -0.18
C VAL A 82 22.46 -15.27 -0.53
N ASP A 83 23.15 -15.71 -1.57
CA ASP A 83 24.33 -15.06 -2.14
C ASP A 83 23.89 -13.85 -2.96
N ASN A 84 24.43 -12.66 -2.67
CA ASN A 84 24.30 -11.47 -3.51
C ASN A 84 25.67 -10.83 -3.66
N ARG A 85 26.33 -11.16 -4.78
CA ARG A 85 27.53 -10.50 -5.27
C ARG A 85 27.16 -9.12 -5.81
N GLN A 86 27.67 -8.06 -5.20
CA GLN A 86 27.81 -6.75 -5.85
C GLN A 86 29.24 -6.60 -6.38
N GLN A 87 29.36 -6.41 -7.69
CA GLN A 87 30.54 -5.90 -8.38
C GLN A 87 30.21 -4.47 -8.85
N TYR A 88 31.18 -3.57 -8.63
CA TYR A 88 31.21 -2.22 -9.16
C TYR A 88 31.60 -2.24 -10.64
N ASP A 89 30.90 -1.44 -11.45
CA ASP A 89 31.21 -1.18 -12.85
C ASP A 89 32.46 -0.33 -13.05
N THR A 90 33.24 -0.68 -14.07
CA THR A 90 34.04 0.24 -14.89
C THR A 90 33.88 -0.17 -16.36
N ASP A 91 33.52 0.81 -17.20
CA ASP A 91 33.26 0.71 -18.64
C ASP A 91 34.28 -0.13 -19.44
N PHE A 92 33.80 -0.94 -20.40
CA PHE A 92 34.32 -1.01 -21.78
C PHE A 92 33.40 -1.86 -22.68
N ASP A 93 33.21 -1.38 -23.90
CA ASP A 93 32.32 -1.85 -24.96
C ASP A 93 32.76 -3.19 -25.62
N VAL A 94 31.78 -3.95 -26.15
CA VAL A 94 31.81 -4.87 -27.33
C VAL A 94 30.78 -6.02 -27.17
N GLY A 95 29.71 -5.94 -27.95
CA GLY A 95 29.28 -6.98 -28.89
C GLY A 95 28.81 -8.38 -28.44
N HIS A 96 27.53 -8.63 -28.73
CA HIS A 96 26.92 -9.88 -29.25
C HIS A 96 26.26 -10.92 -28.32
N ALA A 97 25.08 -11.33 -28.85
CA ALA A 97 24.38 -12.61 -28.76
C ALA A 97 23.63 -12.95 -27.46
N GLY A 98 22.31 -13.01 -27.60
CA GLY A 98 21.37 -13.32 -26.53
C GLY A 98 21.34 -14.77 -26.09
N ILE A 99 20.65 -14.99 -24.98
CA ILE A 99 20.11 -16.26 -24.50
C ILE A 99 18.76 -15.91 -23.84
N ASN A 100 17.73 -16.65 -24.25
CA ASN A 100 16.44 -16.75 -23.56
C ASN A 100 16.65 -17.40 -22.21
N ASP A 101 16.06 -16.88 -21.15
CA ASP A 101 15.71 -17.69 -19.97
C ASP A 101 14.28 -17.36 -19.53
N ASN A 102 13.42 -18.35 -19.71
CA ASN A 102 12.16 -18.49 -19.00
C ASN A 102 12.52 -18.98 -17.61
N ASP A 103 12.22 -18.21 -16.57
CA ASP A 103 12.10 -18.78 -15.22
C ASP A 103 10.87 -18.18 -14.52
N HIS A 104 9.96 -19.08 -14.18
CA HIS A 104 8.86 -18.87 -13.27
C HIS A 104 9.42 -18.79 -11.85
N GLU A 105 9.31 -17.65 -11.18
CA GLU A 105 9.57 -17.56 -9.74
C GLU A 105 8.31 -17.19 -8.96
N SER A 106 8.03 -18.06 -8.00
CA SER A 106 7.01 -18.00 -6.97
C SER A 106 7.26 -16.85 -6.00
N ILE A 107 6.25 -16.01 -5.80
CA ILE A 107 6.23 -14.93 -4.82
C ILE A 107 6.08 -15.56 -3.42
N LEU A 108 7.09 -15.38 -2.57
CA LEU A 108 7.01 -15.69 -1.14
C LEU A 108 6.25 -14.58 -0.42
N LEU A 109 5.00 -14.85 -0.04
CA LEU A 109 4.21 -14.02 0.86
C LEU A 109 4.60 -14.29 2.32
N ASN A 110 4.54 -13.25 3.15
CA ASN A 110 4.85 -13.26 4.57
C ASN A 110 3.96 -14.26 5.34
N VAL A 111 4.59 -15.27 5.93
CA VAL A 111 3.96 -16.37 6.70
C VAL A 111 3.28 -15.88 7.99
N ASP A 112 3.67 -14.71 8.52
CA ASP A 112 3.12 -14.20 9.79
C ASP A 112 1.75 -13.48 9.63
N TYR A 113 1.29 -13.22 8.41
CA TYR A 113 -0.01 -12.60 8.14
C TYR A 113 -1.15 -13.65 8.00
N GLU A 114 -0.82 -14.89 7.62
CA GLU A 114 -1.83 -15.93 7.37
C GLU A 114 -2.49 -16.45 8.66
N GLU A 115 -1.75 -16.63 9.76
CA GLU A 115 -2.31 -17.24 10.98
C GLU A 115 -3.34 -16.36 11.68
N THR A 116 -3.19 -15.03 11.61
CA THR A 116 -4.14 -14.10 12.26
C THR A 116 -5.39 -13.88 11.38
N PHE A 117 -5.25 -13.96 10.05
CA PHE A 117 -6.33 -13.74 9.07
C PHE A 117 -7.20 -14.99 8.83
N LEU A 118 -6.61 -16.19 8.92
CA LEU A 118 -7.34 -17.46 8.85
C LEU A 118 -8.35 -17.63 10.01
N GLN A 119 -8.10 -16.96 11.13
CA GLN A 119 -8.97 -17.06 12.31
C GLN A 119 -10.18 -16.11 12.23
N GLU A 120 -10.07 -14.99 11.52
CA GLU A 120 -11.21 -14.10 11.23
C GLU A 120 -12.07 -14.61 10.05
N THR A 121 -11.49 -15.29 9.07
CA THR A 121 -12.21 -15.86 7.90
C THR A 121 -12.99 -17.14 8.21
N LEU A 122 -12.68 -17.83 9.32
CA LEU A 122 -13.51 -18.91 9.86
C LEU A 122 -14.72 -18.42 10.68
N SER A 123 -14.96 -17.11 10.72
CA SER A 123 -16.28 -16.54 11.01
C SER A 123 -17.23 -16.97 9.90
N SER A 124 -17.76 -18.19 10.01
CA SER A 124 -18.94 -18.59 9.27
C SER A 124 -19.98 -17.48 9.37
N PRO A 125 -20.69 -17.11 8.28
CA PRO A 125 -21.79 -16.17 8.38
C PRO A 125 -22.75 -16.73 9.43
N THR A 126 -22.79 -16.07 10.59
CA THR A 126 -23.60 -16.48 11.72
C THR A 126 -25.05 -16.41 11.29
N SER A 127 -25.61 -17.59 11.01
CA SER A 127 -27.00 -17.97 11.24
C SER A 127 -28.05 -16.92 10.84
N GLY A 128 -28.10 -16.60 9.55
CA GLY A 128 -29.35 -16.28 8.86
C GLY A 128 -29.45 -17.28 7.72
N MET A 129 -30.42 -18.19 7.77
CA MET A 129 -30.70 -19.08 6.65
C MET A 129 -31.33 -18.22 5.55
N GLU A 130 -30.51 -17.52 4.76
CA GLU A 130 -30.97 -16.77 3.60
C GLU A 130 -31.53 -17.78 2.59
N SER A 131 -32.80 -17.64 2.24
CA SER A 131 -33.40 -18.43 1.17
C SER A 131 -32.78 -17.99 -0.16
N PHE A 132 -32.15 -18.92 -0.87
CA PHE A 132 -31.67 -18.70 -2.24
C PHE A 132 -32.87 -18.72 -3.19
N ASP A 133 -33.67 -17.65 -3.20
CA ASP A 133 -34.93 -17.60 -3.93
C ASP A 133 -34.76 -17.15 -5.40
N SER A 134 -33.55 -16.74 -5.84
CA SER A 134 -33.35 -16.25 -7.20
C SER A 134 -32.03 -16.65 -7.89
N ILE A 135 -32.06 -16.69 -9.23
CA ILE A 135 -30.87 -16.84 -10.09
C ILE A 135 -29.85 -15.70 -9.89
N VAL A 136 -30.32 -14.55 -9.38
CA VAL A 136 -29.47 -13.39 -9.08
C VAL A 136 -28.56 -13.68 -7.89
N ASP A 137 -29.07 -14.36 -6.87
CA ASP A 137 -28.28 -14.72 -5.68
C ASP A 137 -27.18 -15.73 -6.03
N ILE A 138 -27.48 -16.64 -6.97
CA ILE A 138 -26.50 -17.57 -7.52
C ILE A 138 -25.41 -16.83 -8.29
N ARG A 139 -25.77 -15.86 -9.13
CA ARG A 139 -24.78 -15.02 -9.84
C ARG A 139 -23.89 -14.26 -8.87
N LYS A 140 -24.47 -13.63 -7.84
CA LYS A 140 -23.73 -12.91 -6.80
C LYS A 140 -22.75 -13.81 -6.07
N THR A 141 -23.24 -14.96 -5.58
CA THR A 141 -22.42 -15.93 -4.84
C THR A 141 -21.27 -16.46 -5.71
N TYR A 142 -21.56 -16.81 -6.95
CA TYR A 142 -20.54 -17.30 -7.88
C TYR A 142 -19.53 -16.22 -8.25
N LEU A 143 -19.97 -14.97 -8.44
CA LEU A 143 -19.08 -13.85 -8.69
C LEU A 143 -18.16 -13.58 -7.49
N SER A 144 -18.68 -13.58 -6.27
CA SER A 144 -17.87 -13.48 -5.04
C SER A 144 -16.84 -14.60 -4.97
N PHE A 145 -17.22 -15.84 -5.26
CA PHE A 145 -16.29 -16.97 -5.34
C PHE A 145 -15.17 -16.73 -6.36
N LEU A 146 -15.49 -16.26 -7.57
CA LEU A 146 -14.48 -15.96 -8.58
C LEU A 146 -13.55 -14.81 -8.18
N LEU A 147 -14.09 -13.77 -7.54
CA LEU A 147 -13.28 -12.66 -7.02
C LEU A 147 -12.35 -13.15 -5.91
N GLN A 148 -12.81 -14.05 -5.04
CA GLN A 148 -11.97 -14.66 -4.02
C GLN A 148 -10.81 -15.46 -4.63
N LEU A 149 -11.10 -16.32 -5.61
CA LEU A 149 -10.06 -17.04 -6.36
C LEU A 149 -9.02 -16.12 -7.00
N ARG A 150 -9.46 -14.96 -7.48
CA ARG A 150 -8.61 -14.00 -8.21
C ARG A 150 -7.80 -13.09 -7.31
N GLU A 151 -8.43 -12.48 -6.32
CA GLU A 151 -7.86 -11.38 -5.55
C GLU A 151 -7.28 -11.86 -4.21
N GLU A 152 -7.83 -12.91 -3.61
CA GLU A 152 -7.31 -13.51 -2.37
C GLU A 152 -6.29 -14.61 -2.68
N PHE A 153 -6.64 -15.53 -3.59
CA PHE A 153 -5.78 -16.67 -3.93
C PHE A 153 -4.86 -16.42 -5.13
N LEU A 154 -4.95 -15.26 -5.77
CA LEU A 154 -4.09 -14.83 -6.89
C LEU A 154 -3.99 -15.87 -8.02
N LEU A 155 -5.08 -16.62 -8.26
CA LEU A 155 -5.04 -17.71 -9.23
C LEU A 155 -4.99 -17.18 -10.68
N PRO A 156 -4.15 -17.79 -11.54
CA PRO A 156 -4.13 -17.45 -12.96
C PRO A 156 -5.50 -17.64 -13.62
N LYS A 157 -5.85 -16.76 -14.57
CA LYS A 157 -7.17 -16.77 -15.25
C LYS A 157 -7.52 -18.11 -15.89
N ASN A 158 -6.53 -18.82 -16.45
CA ASN A 158 -6.72 -20.15 -17.02
C ASN A 158 -7.12 -21.17 -15.95
N VAL A 159 -6.52 -21.13 -14.76
CA VAL A 159 -6.87 -22.01 -13.64
C VAL A 159 -8.29 -21.75 -13.16
N MET A 160 -8.65 -20.47 -13.00
CA MET A 160 -10.04 -20.08 -12.65
C MET A 160 -11.05 -20.59 -13.69
N HIS A 161 -10.72 -20.48 -14.98
CA HIS A 161 -11.57 -20.98 -16.05
C HIS A 161 -11.75 -22.50 -16.01
N THR A 162 -10.67 -23.23 -15.71
CA THR A 162 -10.72 -24.68 -15.49
C THR A 162 -11.59 -25.06 -14.30
N ILE A 163 -11.44 -24.39 -13.15
CA ILE A 163 -12.28 -24.62 -11.96
C ILE A 163 -13.75 -24.42 -12.29
N SER A 164 -14.07 -23.31 -12.96
CA SER A 164 -15.42 -22.97 -13.41
C SER A 164 -16.01 -24.05 -14.32
N SER A 165 -15.23 -24.55 -15.27
CA SER A 165 -15.65 -25.61 -16.20
C SER A 165 -15.94 -26.92 -15.47
N TYR A 166 -15.14 -27.28 -14.45
CA TYR A 166 -15.41 -28.46 -13.63
C TYR A 166 -16.68 -28.34 -12.80
N ILE A 167 -16.99 -27.14 -12.27
CA ILE A 167 -18.25 -26.87 -11.54
C ILE A 167 -19.45 -27.10 -12.47
N VAL A 168 -19.44 -26.50 -13.66
CA VAL A 168 -20.51 -26.70 -14.67
C VAL A 168 -20.61 -28.17 -15.07
N THR A 169 -19.48 -28.85 -15.27
CA THR A 169 -19.45 -30.29 -15.59
C THR A 169 -20.10 -31.13 -14.48
N LEU A 170 -19.81 -30.84 -13.22
CA LEU A 170 -20.39 -31.54 -12.07
C LEU A 170 -21.91 -31.33 -11.98
N LEU A 171 -22.38 -30.11 -12.25
CA LEU A 171 -23.82 -29.80 -12.30
C LEU A 171 -24.52 -30.58 -13.42
N ASN A 172 -23.93 -30.62 -14.62
CA ASN A 172 -24.46 -31.39 -15.74
C ASN A 172 -24.50 -32.90 -15.47
N HIS A 173 -23.47 -33.46 -14.81
CA HIS A 173 -23.46 -34.87 -14.38
C HIS A 173 -24.55 -35.14 -13.33
N THR A 174 -24.74 -34.22 -12.38
CA THR A 174 -25.78 -34.32 -11.36
C THR A 174 -27.18 -34.31 -11.99
N GLN A 175 -27.41 -33.42 -12.96
CA GLN A 175 -28.64 -33.35 -13.75
C GLN A 175 -28.91 -34.67 -14.49
N SER A 176 -27.89 -35.26 -15.13
CA SER A 176 -28.00 -36.56 -15.82
C SER A 176 -28.33 -37.71 -14.85
N LEU A 177 -27.67 -37.74 -13.68
CA LEU A 177 -27.94 -38.74 -12.65
C LEU A 177 -29.36 -38.65 -12.09
N LEU A 178 -29.86 -37.43 -11.87
CA LEU A 178 -31.24 -37.21 -11.46
C LEU A 178 -32.20 -37.73 -12.54
N GLY A 179 -31.96 -37.41 -13.82
CA GLY A 179 -32.80 -37.87 -14.93
C GLY A 179 -32.88 -39.39 -15.06
N ASN A 180 -31.75 -40.08 -14.92
CA ASN A 180 -31.71 -41.55 -14.97
C ASN A 180 -32.53 -42.18 -13.82
N LYS A 181 -32.47 -41.60 -12.62
CA LYS A 181 -33.25 -42.09 -11.47
C LYS A 181 -34.75 -41.83 -11.62
N THR A 182 -35.16 -40.70 -12.21
CA THR A 182 -36.58 -40.40 -12.45
C THR A 182 -37.20 -41.36 -13.46
N ILE A 183 -36.49 -41.69 -14.54
CA ILE A 183 -36.92 -42.68 -15.54
C ILE A 183 -37.08 -44.07 -14.92
N SER A 184 -36.15 -44.49 -14.07
CA SER A 184 -36.23 -45.77 -13.36
C SER A 184 -37.42 -45.84 -12.40
N CYS A 185 -37.77 -44.72 -11.75
CA CYS A 185 -38.91 -44.62 -10.83
C CYS A 185 -40.25 -44.61 -11.57
N SER A 186 -40.37 -43.90 -12.70
CA SER A 186 -41.60 -43.89 -13.51
C SER A 186 -41.90 -45.28 -14.12
N ALA A 187 -40.86 -46.02 -14.53
CA ALA A 187 -40.99 -47.40 -15.01
C ALA A 187 -41.53 -48.33 -13.91
N HIS A 188 -41.08 -48.15 -12.66
CA HIS A 188 -41.55 -48.92 -11.51
C HIS A 188 -43.00 -48.55 -11.11
N ILE A 189 -43.34 -47.26 -11.10
CA ILE A 189 -44.69 -46.77 -10.78
C ILE A 189 -45.71 -47.19 -11.84
N CYS A 190 -45.37 -47.12 -13.14
CA CYS A 190 -46.23 -47.65 -14.22
C CYS A 190 -46.48 -49.15 -14.09
N SER A 191 -45.52 -49.92 -13.56
CA SER A 191 -45.73 -51.36 -13.30
C SER A 191 -46.65 -51.64 -12.10
N CYS A 192 -46.75 -50.72 -11.13
CA CYS A 192 -47.57 -50.88 -9.91
C CYS A 192 -48.96 -50.23 -10.00
N LEU A 193 -49.14 -49.16 -10.79
CA LEU A 193 -50.43 -48.47 -10.97
C LEU A 193 -51.48 -49.28 -11.75
N SER A 194 -51.08 -50.39 -12.38
CA SER A 194 -52.01 -51.37 -12.92
C SER A 194 -52.80 -52.13 -11.84
N SER A 195 -52.55 -51.91 -10.54
CA SER A 195 -53.13 -52.74 -9.48
C SER A 195 -53.61 -52.07 -8.18
N THR A 196 -53.71 -50.74 -8.01
CA THR A 196 -54.55 -50.17 -6.92
C THR A 196 -54.75 -48.65 -6.99
N SER A 197 -55.97 -48.17 -6.68
CA SER A 197 -56.29 -46.75 -6.54
C SER A 197 -55.84 -46.18 -5.20
N CYS A 198 -54.78 -45.39 -5.18
CA CYS A 198 -54.37 -44.65 -3.99
C CYS A 198 -54.49 -43.14 -4.23
N LYS A 199 -55.36 -42.49 -3.44
CA LYS A 199 -55.45 -41.03 -3.35
C LYS A 199 -54.20 -40.51 -2.62
N VAL A 200 -53.25 -39.97 -3.38
CA VAL A 200 -52.07 -39.27 -2.82
C VAL A 200 -52.52 -37.88 -2.41
N LYS A 201 -52.34 -37.53 -1.12
CA LYS A 201 -52.56 -36.18 -0.59
C LYS A 201 -51.57 -35.20 -1.20
N ASP A 202 -52.05 -33.99 -1.46
CA ASP A 202 -51.34 -32.84 -2.03
C ASP A 202 -49.94 -32.63 -1.42
N LYS A 203 -48.93 -33.22 -2.07
CA LYS A 203 -47.55 -32.74 -2.05
C LYS A 203 -47.30 -32.25 -3.46
N GLU A 204 -46.90 -30.99 -3.62
CA GLU A 204 -46.46 -30.45 -4.90
C GLU A 204 -45.37 -31.37 -5.46
N ILE A 205 -45.71 -32.09 -6.53
CA ILE A 205 -44.74 -32.90 -7.26
C ILE A 205 -44.05 -31.92 -8.20
N ILE A 206 -42.82 -31.54 -7.87
CA ILE A 206 -41.98 -30.76 -8.79
C ILE A 206 -41.73 -31.62 -10.02
N GLU A 207 -42.05 -31.11 -11.21
CA GLU A 207 -41.79 -31.85 -12.44
C GLU A 207 -40.28 -31.94 -12.67
N PHE A 208 -39.79 -33.12 -13.07
CA PHE A 208 -38.35 -33.29 -13.30
C PHE A 208 -37.82 -32.34 -14.39
N ASP A 209 -38.67 -31.96 -15.35
CA ASP A 209 -38.34 -30.97 -16.36
C ASP A 209 -38.11 -29.58 -15.76
N GLU A 210 -38.83 -29.19 -14.71
CA GLU A 210 -38.58 -27.93 -13.98
C GLU A 210 -37.21 -27.95 -13.32
N VAL A 211 -36.85 -29.04 -12.62
CA VAL A 211 -35.51 -29.22 -12.01
C VAL A 211 -34.41 -29.14 -13.07
N LYS A 212 -34.65 -29.76 -14.22
CA LYS A 212 -33.72 -29.77 -15.35
C LYS A 212 -33.53 -28.36 -15.92
N HIS A 213 -34.61 -27.60 -16.05
CA HIS A 213 -34.57 -26.21 -16.49
C HIS A 213 -33.83 -25.32 -15.49
N THR A 214 -34.11 -25.43 -14.19
CA THR A 214 -33.42 -24.67 -13.14
C THR A 214 -31.91 -24.93 -13.14
N LEU A 215 -31.48 -26.20 -13.22
CA LEU A 215 -30.05 -26.52 -13.27
C LEU A 215 -29.37 -25.96 -14.52
N ASN A 216 -30.05 -25.99 -15.66
CA ASN A 216 -29.54 -25.41 -16.90
C ASN A 216 -29.41 -23.88 -16.78
N ASP A 217 -30.37 -23.21 -16.15
CA ASP A 217 -30.32 -21.76 -15.92
C ASP A 217 -29.14 -21.39 -15.00
N VAL A 218 -28.85 -22.22 -13.99
CA VAL A 218 -27.66 -22.07 -13.13
C VAL A 218 -26.36 -22.21 -13.93
N CYS A 219 -26.24 -23.24 -14.76
CA CYS A 219 -25.07 -23.41 -15.63
C CYS A 219 -24.87 -22.19 -16.54
N ILE A 220 -25.94 -21.71 -17.19
CA ILE A 220 -25.90 -20.51 -18.05
C ILE A 220 -25.48 -19.27 -17.24
N ALA A 221 -25.99 -19.11 -16.02
CA ALA A 221 -25.63 -17.99 -15.16
C ALA A 221 -24.12 -17.99 -14.83
N ILE A 222 -23.59 -19.15 -14.44
CA ILE A 222 -22.15 -19.36 -14.15
C ILE A 222 -21.29 -19.07 -15.39
N GLU A 223 -21.63 -19.66 -16.53
CA GLU A 223 -20.89 -19.49 -17.78
C GLU A 223 -20.91 -18.04 -18.27
N SER A 224 -22.02 -17.31 -18.05
CA SER A 224 -22.15 -15.93 -18.49
C SER A 224 -21.15 -14.99 -17.81
N ILE A 225 -20.87 -15.22 -16.51
CA ILE A 225 -19.92 -14.43 -15.72
C ILE A 225 -18.49 -14.69 -16.19
N ASN A 226 -18.15 -15.96 -16.44
CA ASN A 226 -16.78 -16.37 -16.75
C ASN A 226 -16.41 -16.29 -18.24
N LYS A 227 -17.23 -15.61 -19.05
CA LYS A 227 -17.04 -15.57 -20.51
C LYS A 227 -15.80 -14.77 -20.92
N ASN A 228 -15.56 -13.62 -20.30
CA ASN A 228 -14.39 -12.77 -20.49
C ASN A 228 -14.31 -11.69 -19.41
N GLU A 229 -13.20 -10.97 -19.36
CA GLU A 229 -12.95 -9.89 -18.40
C GLU A 229 -14.05 -8.82 -18.39
N TYR A 230 -14.54 -8.46 -19.57
CA TYR A 230 -15.58 -7.44 -19.71
C TYR A 230 -16.89 -7.86 -19.02
N GLN A 231 -17.32 -9.12 -19.18
CA GLN A 231 -18.52 -9.62 -18.51
C GLN A 231 -18.33 -9.69 -16.99
N LEU A 232 -17.16 -10.14 -16.53
CA LEU A 232 -16.83 -10.16 -15.11
C LEU A 232 -16.97 -8.76 -14.49
N ILE A 233 -16.31 -7.77 -15.09
CA ILE A 233 -16.37 -6.37 -14.63
C ILE A 233 -17.80 -5.85 -14.66
N LYS A 234 -18.56 -6.10 -15.73
CA LYS A 234 -19.95 -5.66 -15.84
C LYS A 234 -20.83 -6.21 -14.70
N TYR A 235 -20.63 -7.47 -14.32
CA TYR A 235 -21.35 -8.05 -13.18
C TYR A 235 -20.86 -7.50 -11.83
N CYS A 236 -19.57 -7.14 -11.70
CA CYS A 236 -19.08 -6.41 -10.52
C CYS A 236 -19.72 -5.02 -10.40
N GLU A 237 -19.88 -4.29 -11.51
CA GLU A 237 -20.60 -3.02 -11.54
C GLU A 237 -22.07 -3.21 -11.11
N GLU A 238 -22.74 -4.22 -11.68
CA GLU A 238 -24.16 -4.51 -11.42
C GLU A 238 -24.44 -4.96 -9.97
N TYR A 239 -23.60 -5.84 -9.41
CA TYR A 239 -23.89 -6.50 -8.13
C TYR A 239 -23.14 -5.94 -6.93
N PHE A 240 -21.97 -5.33 -7.14
CA PHE A 240 -21.11 -4.83 -6.07
C PHE A 240 -20.85 -3.33 -6.16
N GLY A 241 -21.46 -2.63 -7.11
CA GLY A 241 -21.25 -1.19 -7.29
C GLY A 241 -19.79 -0.86 -7.60
N TYR A 242 -19.07 -1.77 -8.27
CA TYR A 242 -17.68 -1.55 -8.67
C TYR A 242 -17.57 -0.31 -9.56
N SER A 243 -16.62 0.56 -9.26
CA SER A 243 -16.34 1.75 -10.06
C SER A 243 -15.12 1.50 -10.94
N VAL A 244 -15.33 1.40 -12.26
CA VAL A 244 -14.25 1.21 -13.22
C VAL A 244 -13.33 2.45 -13.22
N PRO A 245 -11.99 2.26 -13.16
CA PRO A 245 -11.04 3.36 -13.28
C PRO A 245 -11.11 4.04 -14.64
N GLU A 246 -11.05 5.36 -14.65
CA GLU A 246 -10.96 6.20 -15.83
C GLU A 246 -9.49 6.42 -16.20
N GLU A 247 -9.17 6.26 -17.47
CA GLU A 247 -7.81 6.46 -17.98
C GLU A 247 -7.50 7.95 -18.14
N ILE A 248 -6.36 8.38 -17.62
CA ILE A 248 -5.82 9.73 -17.77
C ILE A 248 -4.65 9.68 -18.74
N VAL A 249 -4.83 10.25 -19.94
CA VAL A 249 -3.74 10.41 -20.90
C VAL A 249 -2.99 11.70 -20.59
N VAL A 250 -1.74 11.57 -20.14
CA VAL A 250 -0.93 12.68 -19.64
C VAL A 250 0.04 13.21 -20.70
N SER A 251 0.38 12.39 -21.69
CA SER A 251 1.26 12.76 -22.81
C SER A 251 0.54 13.60 -23.87
N LEU A 252 1.27 14.50 -24.52
CA LEU A 252 0.75 15.24 -25.68
C LEU A 252 0.77 14.39 -26.97
N PRO A 253 0.00 14.77 -28.01
CA PRO A 253 0.03 14.08 -29.30
C PRO A 253 1.45 14.04 -29.89
N GLY A 254 1.97 12.84 -30.13
CA GLY A 254 3.31 12.62 -30.71
C GLY A 254 4.41 12.31 -29.69
N GLU A 255 4.12 12.37 -28.39
CA GLU A 255 5.03 11.92 -27.32
C GLU A 255 4.88 10.41 -27.05
N ASN A 256 5.84 9.85 -26.29
CA ASN A 256 5.65 8.54 -25.69
C ASN A 256 4.44 8.59 -24.75
N LEU A 257 3.63 7.54 -24.82
CA LEU A 257 2.34 7.50 -24.16
C LEU A 257 2.51 7.28 -22.66
N ASP A 258 2.26 8.34 -21.88
CA ASP A 258 2.21 8.31 -20.42
C ASP A 258 0.75 8.30 -19.97
N ARG A 259 0.41 7.33 -19.13
CA ARG A 259 -0.96 7.08 -18.66
C ARG A 259 -0.99 7.06 -17.13
N GLY A 260 -2.06 7.60 -16.57
CA GLY A 260 -2.49 7.37 -15.20
C GLY A 260 -3.90 6.80 -15.17
N TYR A 261 -4.36 6.42 -14.00
CA TYR A 261 -5.73 5.93 -13.79
C TYR A 261 -6.33 6.61 -12.57
N PHE A 262 -7.61 6.94 -12.64
CA PHE A 262 -8.36 7.63 -11.60
C PHE A 262 -9.67 6.92 -11.33
N ILE A 263 -10.07 6.83 -10.07
CA ILE A 263 -11.35 6.23 -9.66
C ILE A 263 -12.28 7.39 -9.26
N PRO A 264 -13.44 7.55 -9.93
CA PRO A 264 -14.38 8.60 -9.60
C PRO A 264 -14.82 8.58 -8.13
N VAL A 265 -14.58 9.70 -7.44
CA VAL A 265 -14.85 9.87 -6.01
C VAL A 265 -16.34 9.85 -5.75
N ASP A 266 -17.14 10.48 -6.61
CA ASP A 266 -18.60 10.50 -6.52
C ASP A 266 -19.20 9.08 -6.56
N LYS A 267 -18.71 8.20 -7.45
CA LYS A 267 -19.15 6.79 -7.51
C LYS A 267 -18.75 6.02 -6.26
N THR A 268 -17.50 6.20 -5.82
CA THR A 268 -16.97 5.54 -4.62
C THR A 268 -17.75 5.95 -3.37
N LEU A 269 -17.95 7.25 -3.16
CA LEU A 269 -18.75 7.78 -2.06
C LEU A 269 -20.21 7.33 -2.16
N THR A 270 -20.81 7.31 -3.35
CA THR A 270 -22.19 6.80 -3.54
C THR A 270 -22.31 5.35 -3.04
N SER A 271 -21.34 4.50 -3.37
CA SER A 271 -21.29 3.12 -2.88
C SER A 271 -21.11 3.06 -1.36
N MET A 272 -20.12 3.76 -0.79
CA MET A 272 -19.84 3.76 0.65
C MET A 272 -21.03 4.25 1.49
N PHE A 273 -21.67 5.35 1.06
CA PHE A 273 -22.79 5.98 1.79
C PHE A 273 -24.15 5.34 1.47
N SER A 274 -24.20 4.29 0.65
CA SER A 274 -25.42 3.50 0.46
C SER A 274 -25.86 2.79 1.75
N SER A 275 -24.94 2.57 2.69
CA SER A 275 -25.25 2.05 4.03
C SER A 275 -25.77 3.14 4.96
N HIS A 276 -27.07 3.09 5.28
CA HIS A 276 -27.71 4.03 6.22
C HIS A 276 -27.03 4.07 7.60
N SER A 277 -26.56 2.93 8.11
CA SER A 277 -25.89 2.85 9.42
C SER A 277 -24.53 3.55 9.41
N PHE A 278 -23.82 3.50 8.27
CA PHE A 278 -22.55 4.20 8.09
C PHE A 278 -22.75 5.71 8.06
N VAL A 279 -23.73 6.19 7.27
CA VAL A 279 -24.05 7.62 7.19
C VAL A 279 -24.45 8.17 8.57
N ALA A 280 -25.33 7.47 9.30
CA ALA A 280 -25.78 7.89 10.62
C ALA A 280 -24.61 8.03 11.61
N GLN A 281 -23.67 7.08 11.63
CA GLN A 281 -22.48 7.14 12.49
C GLN A 281 -21.57 8.31 12.16
N ILE A 282 -21.38 8.63 10.87
CA ILE A 282 -20.59 9.79 10.45
C ILE A 282 -21.24 11.09 10.93
N LEU A 283 -22.54 11.26 10.68
CA LEU A 283 -23.26 12.48 11.06
C LEU A 283 -23.30 12.67 12.58
N GLU A 284 -23.54 11.59 13.34
CA GLU A 284 -23.47 11.62 14.81
C GLU A 284 -22.08 11.99 15.30
N ASN A 285 -21.03 11.45 14.68
CA ASN A 285 -19.65 11.79 15.04
C ASN A 285 -19.31 13.25 14.75
N ILE A 286 -19.79 13.82 13.63
CA ILE A 286 -19.63 15.25 13.32
C ILE A 286 -20.28 16.11 14.42
N GLN A 287 -21.53 15.82 14.77
CA GLN A 287 -22.26 16.56 15.80
C GLN A 287 -21.59 16.46 17.17
N ARG A 288 -21.10 15.25 17.52
CA ARG A 288 -20.34 15.02 18.75
C ARG A 288 -19.06 15.86 18.79
N GLN A 289 -18.29 15.88 17.70
CA GLN A 289 -17.04 16.63 17.62
C GLN A 289 -17.28 18.15 17.70
N GLN A 290 -18.33 18.66 17.06
CA GLN A 290 -18.72 20.08 17.17
C GLN A 290 -19.05 20.46 18.62
N THR A 291 -19.82 19.62 19.31
CA THR A 291 -20.19 19.86 20.73
C THR A 291 -18.98 19.85 21.65
N LEU A 292 -17.99 18.99 21.38
CA LEU A 292 -16.77 18.90 22.18
C LEU A 292 -15.83 20.08 21.93
N ALA A 293 -15.61 20.46 20.68
CA ALA A 293 -14.74 21.59 20.30
C ALA A 293 -15.20 22.93 20.90
N GLU A 294 -16.51 23.14 21.06
CA GLU A 294 -17.05 24.34 21.72
C GLU A 294 -16.73 24.42 23.23
N ASN A 295 -16.42 23.28 23.86
CA ASN A 295 -16.32 23.15 25.31
C ASN A 295 -14.93 22.74 25.82
N ASP A 296 -13.99 22.40 24.94
CA ASP A 296 -12.68 21.86 25.34
C ASP A 296 -11.56 22.92 25.28
N PRO A 297 -10.84 23.19 26.38
CA PRO A 297 -9.68 24.08 26.39
C PRO A 297 -8.40 23.43 25.82
N ASP A 298 -8.38 22.13 25.50
CA ASP A 298 -7.22 21.44 24.96
C ASP A 298 -7.07 21.66 23.45
N LEU A 299 -6.12 22.52 23.08
CA LEU A 299 -5.72 22.79 21.69
C LEU A 299 -5.20 21.56 20.92
N MET A 300 -4.91 20.45 21.61
CA MET A 300 -4.47 19.17 21.01
C MET A 300 -5.58 18.11 20.98
N PHE A 301 -6.81 18.48 21.33
CA PHE A 301 -7.95 17.55 21.36
C PHE A 301 -8.20 16.92 19.99
N SER A 302 -8.04 17.71 18.92
CA SER A 302 -8.16 17.23 17.55
C SER A 302 -7.02 17.74 16.67
N ILE A 303 -6.56 16.88 15.75
CA ILE A 303 -5.65 17.30 14.68
C ILE A 303 -6.26 18.42 13.80
N ARG A 304 -7.59 18.59 13.89
CA ARG A 304 -8.40 19.60 13.21
C ARG A 304 -8.36 20.98 13.87
N ASP A 305 -7.94 21.08 15.13
CA ASP A 305 -7.86 22.36 15.85
C ASP A 305 -6.69 23.23 15.36
N ALA A 306 -5.81 22.66 14.52
CA ALA A 306 -4.64 23.30 13.97
C ALA A 306 -4.85 23.80 12.52
N TYR A 307 -5.59 24.89 12.28
CA TYR A 307 -5.69 25.66 11.01
C TYR A 307 -5.93 24.90 9.67
N ASN A 308 -6.02 23.57 9.69
CA ASN A 308 -6.06 22.68 8.53
C ASN A 308 -7.42 21.98 8.54
N GLY A 309 -8.06 21.86 7.36
CA GLY A 309 -9.35 21.16 7.25
C GLY A 309 -10.58 22.02 7.52
N GLY A 310 -10.58 23.27 7.03
CA GLY A 310 -11.78 24.11 7.07
C GLY A 310 -12.92 23.50 6.24
N ARG A 311 -14.11 23.35 6.84
CA ARG A 311 -15.31 22.95 6.09
C ARG A 311 -15.78 24.13 5.24
N ILE A 312 -16.13 23.88 3.98
CA ILE A 312 -16.74 24.90 3.11
C ILE A 312 -18.14 25.24 3.65
N ASP A 313 -18.90 24.22 4.04
CA ASP A 313 -20.20 24.35 4.69
C ASP A 313 -20.14 23.69 6.08
N HIS A 314 -20.87 24.21 7.07
CA HIS A 314 -20.80 23.71 8.46
C HIS A 314 -21.04 22.19 8.59
N ASP A 315 -21.84 21.62 7.69
CA ASP A 315 -22.26 20.22 7.71
C ASP A 315 -21.61 19.37 6.60
N SER A 316 -20.63 19.90 5.85
CA SER A 316 -19.98 19.14 4.78
C SER A 316 -18.96 18.14 5.33
N ILE A 317 -18.96 16.92 4.81
CA ILE A 317 -18.08 15.83 5.23
C ILE A 317 -16.65 16.07 4.74
N LEU A 318 -15.66 15.93 5.62
CA LEU A 318 -14.26 16.17 5.31
C LEU A 318 -13.60 14.98 4.60
N LEU A 319 -12.94 15.28 3.48
CA LEU A 319 -12.15 14.33 2.70
C LEU A 319 -10.67 14.70 2.78
N GLN A 320 -9.87 13.76 3.27
CA GLN A 320 -8.41 13.86 3.26
C GLN A 320 -7.87 13.10 2.07
N VAL A 321 -6.93 13.72 1.35
CA VAL A 321 -6.16 13.03 0.31
C VAL A 321 -4.82 12.61 0.91
N TYR A 322 -4.36 11.42 0.57
CA TYR A 322 -3.06 10.91 0.96
C TYR A 322 -2.28 10.50 -0.28
N MET A 323 -0.98 10.76 -0.31
CA MET A 323 -0.12 10.35 -1.41
C MET A 323 1.13 9.68 -0.89
N ASP A 324 1.43 8.50 -1.44
CA ASP A 324 2.64 7.74 -1.18
C ASP A 324 3.12 7.06 -2.46
N ASP A 325 4.38 6.69 -2.51
CA ASP A 325 4.92 5.96 -3.63
C ASP A 325 5.30 4.51 -3.26
N ILE A 326 4.98 3.58 -4.16
CA ILE A 326 5.32 2.17 -4.03
C ILE A 326 6.36 1.75 -5.07
N GLY A 327 7.38 1.01 -4.66
CA GLY A 327 8.35 0.36 -5.57
C GLY A 327 7.87 -1.04 -5.95
N LEU A 328 7.73 -1.33 -7.25
CA LEU A 328 7.27 -2.64 -7.74
C LEU A 328 8.40 -3.67 -7.89
N THR A 329 9.65 -3.22 -7.94
CA THR A 329 10.82 -4.09 -8.09
C THR A 329 11.44 -4.44 -6.74
N ASN A 330 12.42 -5.35 -6.77
CA ASN A 330 13.19 -5.73 -5.60
C ASN A 330 13.63 -4.47 -4.82
N PRO A 331 13.25 -4.33 -3.54
CA PRO A 331 13.58 -3.17 -2.72
C PRO A 331 15.09 -3.02 -2.47
N ILE A 332 15.91 -3.97 -2.93
CA ILE A 332 17.36 -4.00 -2.78
C ILE A 332 18.01 -4.04 -4.16
N GLY A 333 18.94 -3.12 -4.42
CA GLY A 333 19.77 -3.09 -5.63
C GLY A 333 19.65 -1.80 -6.45
N SER A 334 20.44 -1.69 -7.52
CA SER A 334 20.53 -0.50 -8.38
C SER A 334 19.25 -0.19 -9.17
N LYS A 335 18.30 -1.13 -9.22
CA LYS A 335 17.01 -1.00 -9.93
C LYS A 335 15.81 -0.75 -9.00
N ARG A 336 16.04 -0.45 -7.73
CA ARG A 336 14.99 -0.20 -6.71
C ARG A 336 13.98 0.87 -7.13
N ASP A 337 14.43 1.91 -7.86
CA ASP A 337 13.60 3.07 -8.21
C ASP A 337 13.17 3.12 -9.69
N HIS A 338 13.37 2.03 -10.45
CA HIS A 338 13.08 2.02 -11.90
C HIS A 338 11.58 1.95 -12.22
N HIS A 339 10.82 1.24 -11.40
CA HIS A 339 9.37 1.01 -11.56
C HIS A 339 8.65 1.41 -10.28
N LYS A 340 8.55 2.72 -10.08
CA LYS A 340 7.92 3.34 -8.93
C LYS A 340 6.56 3.88 -9.34
N LEU A 341 5.51 3.51 -8.61
CA LEU A 341 4.17 4.03 -8.81
C LEU A 341 3.86 5.04 -7.72
N SER A 342 3.25 6.15 -8.12
CA SER A 342 2.66 7.11 -7.20
C SER A 342 1.20 6.75 -7.00
N MET A 343 0.84 6.54 -5.74
CA MET A 343 -0.48 6.13 -5.30
C MET A 343 -1.14 7.31 -4.60
N VAL A 344 -2.32 7.68 -5.05
CA VAL A 344 -3.16 8.69 -4.40
C VAL A 344 -4.35 7.97 -3.79
N TYR A 345 -4.63 8.26 -2.52
CA TYR A 345 -5.74 7.72 -1.76
C TYR A 345 -6.60 8.87 -1.23
N PHE A 346 -7.83 8.56 -0.82
CA PHE A 346 -8.60 9.44 0.03
C PHE A 346 -9.22 8.69 1.21
N SER A 347 -9.48 9.41 2.28
CA SER A 347 -10.22 8.90 3.44
C SER A 347 -11.23 9.94 3.91
N ILE A 348 -12.28 9.45 4.58
CA ILE A 348 -13.29 10.31 5.19
C ILE A 348 -12.82 10.61 6.61
N GLU A 349 -12.44 11.86 6.89
CA GLU A 349 -11.93 12.20 8.22
C GLU A 349 -13.02 12.09 9.28
N ASP A 350 -14.29 12.28 8.92
CA ASP A 350 -15.42 12.25 9.86
C ASP A 350 -15.84 10.85 10.32
N VAL A 351 -15.17 9.81 9.84
CA VAL A 351 -15.26 8.47 10.42
C VAL A 351 -14.78 8.51 11.88
N PRO A 352 -15.46 7.82 12.82
CA PRO A 352 -15.02 7.73 14.21
C PRO A 352 -13.56 7.27 14.34
N ASP A 353 -12.84 7.87 15.30
CA ASP A 353 -11.38 7.76 15.40
C ASP A 353 -10.88 6.31 15.45
N GLN A 354 -11.60 5.41 16.14
CA GLN A 354 -11.25 3.99 16.23
C GLN A 354 -11.31 3.21 14.90
N TYR A 355 -11.93 3.78 13.86
CA TYR A 355 -12.09 3.13 12.56
C TYR A 355 -11.30 3.81 11.44
N ARG A 356 -10.75 5.00 11.66
CA ARG A 356 -10.05 5.76 10.61
C ARG A 356 -8.90 4.99 9.97
N SER A 357 -8.16 4.23 10.77
CA SER A 357 -6.99 3.46 10.30
C SER A 357 -7.36 2.09 9.68
N LYS A 358 -8.64 1.72 9.60
CA LYS A 358 -9.06 0.50 8.91
C LYS A 358 -8.85 0.66 7.40
N ILE A 359 -8.31 -0.37 6.76
CA ILE A 359 -8.05 -0.38 5.31
C ILE A 359 -9.34 -0.09 4.52
N ASP A 360 -10.48 -0.59 4.98
CA ASP A 360 -11.80 -0.33 4.37
C ASP A 360 -12.20 1.16 4.31
N ASN A 361 -11.56 2.03 5.10
CA ASN A 361 -11.80 3.47 5.12
C ASN A 361 -10.72 4.28 4.35
N ILE A 362 -9.76 3.60 3.71
CA ILE A 362 -8.71 4.19 2.90
C ILE A 362 -8.95 3.77 1.46
N GLN A 363 -9.49 4.68 0.66
CA GLN A 363 -9.92 4.41 -0.70
C GLN A 363 -8.84 4.83 -1.70
N LEU A 364 -8.57 3.97 -2.68
CA LEU A 364 -7.69 4.33 -3.79
C LEU A 364 -8.37 5.39 -4.67
N LEU A 365 -7.64 6.46 -4.97
CA LEU A 365 -8.10 7.58 -5.78
C LEU A 365 -7.49 7.58 -7.17
N ALA A 366 -6.17 7.42 -7.26
CA ALA A 366 -5.46 7.45 -8.54
C ALA A 366 -4.09 6.76 -8.47
N ILE A 367 -3.59 6.33 -9.63
CA ILE A 367 -2.27 5.71 -9.79
C ILE A 367 -1.59 6.24 -11.06
N CYS A 368 -0.28 6.52 -10.99
CA CYS A 368 0.56 6.73 -12.17
C CYS A 368 2.01 6.27 -11.94
N ASP A 369 2.82 6.16 -12.99
CA ASP A 369 4.28 6.04 -12.83
C ASP A 369 4.80 7.35 -12.19
N SER A 370 5.61 7.25 -11.14
CA SER A 370 6.11 8.41 -10.39
C SER A 370 6.93 9.38 -11.25
N LYS A 371 7.48 8.94 -12.39
CA LYS A 371 8.19 9.82 -13.33
C LYS A 371 7.28 10.85 -13.96
N ILE A 372 5.98 10.55 -14.10
CA ILE A 372 4.98 11.48 -14.65
C ILE A 372 4.92 12.74 -13.78
N LEU A 373 5.04 12.59 -12.46
CA LEU A 373 4.92 13.69 -11.50
C LEU A 373 6.18 14.56 -11.36
N LYS A 374 7.28 14.18 -12.02
CA LYS A 374 8.52 14.99 -12.05
C LYS A 374 8.43 16.16 -13.03
N ASP A 375 7.50 16.10 -13.98
CA ASP A 375 7.22 17.15 -14.95
C ASP A 375 5.96 17.91 -14.50
N CYS A 376 6.06 19.22 -14.32
CA CYS A 376 4.99 20.04 -13.77
C CYS A 376 3.72 20.03 -14.64
N ASP A 377 3.86 20.02 -15.96
CA ASP A 377 2.72 20.05 -16.89
C ASP A 377 2.02 18.68 -16.91
N LYS A 378 2.81 17.60 -16.89
CA LYS A 378 2.28 16.24 -16.76
C LYS A 378 1.60 16.03 -15.41
N ALA A 379 2.20 16.50 -14.31
CA ALA A 379 1.59 16.46 -12.99
C ALA A 379 0.25 17.20 -12.99
N LYS A 380 0.18 18.42 -13.56
CA LYS A 380 -1.08 19.17 -13.67
C LYS A 380 -2.14 18.39 -14.45
N ARG A 381 -1.79 17.82 -15.60
CA ARG A 381 -2.72 17.01 -16.41
C ARG A 381 -3.18 15.73 -15.69
N PHE A 382 -2.31 15.10 -14.90
CA PHE A 382 -2.66 13.94 -14.09
C PHE A 382 -3.64 14.29 -12.97
N PHE A 383 -3.42 15.40 -12.26
CA PHE A 383 -4.28 15.80 -11.15
C PHE A 383 -5.59 16.46 -11.59
N GLN A 384 -5.70 16.97 -12.83
CA GLN A 384 -6.90 17.70 -13.27
C GLN A 384 -8.21 16.92 -13.09
N PRO A 385 -8.35 15.64 -13.51
CA PRO A 385 -9.61 14.90 -13.32
C PRO A 385 -9.97 14.71 -11.85
N ILE A 386 -8.96 14.59 -10.98
CA ILE A 386 -9.12 14.48 -9.53
C ILE A 386 -9.65 15.81 -8.96
N VAL A 387 -9.03 16.92 -9.36
CA VAL A 387 -9.44 18.28 -8.96
C VAL A 387 -10.86 18.57 -9.41
N ASP A 388 -11.19 18.28 -10.67
CA ASP A 388 -12.51 18.52 -11.24
C ASP A 388 -13.59 17.72 -10.50
N ASN A 389 -13.34 16.44 -10.21
CA ASN A 389 -14.30 15.60 -9.51
C ASN A 389 -14.47 16.00 -8.03
N LEU A 390 -13.39 16.32 -7.32
CA LEU A 390 -13.44 16.85 -5.94
C LEU A 390 -14.19 18.19 -5.88
N ASN A 391 -13.90 19.12 -6.80
CA ASN A 391 -14.62 20.38 -6.89
C ASN A 391 -16.10 20.17 -7.20
N TRP A 392 -16.43 19.20 -8.06
CA TRP A 392 -17.82 18.90 -8.42
C TRP A 392 -18.61 18.41 -7.20
N ILE A 393 -18.09 17.45 -6.42
CA ILE A 393 -18.77 16.95 -5.21
C ILE A 393 -18.84 18.01 -4.10
N GLN A 394 -17.84 18.89 -4.01
CA GLN A 394 -17.83 19.99 -3.05
C GLN A 394 -18.93 21.02 -3.36
N PHE A 395 -19.13 21.33 -4.64
CA PHE A 395 -20.11 22.32 -5.07
C PHE A 395 -21.54 21.75 -5.11
N HIS A 396 -21.72 20.57 -5.67
CA HIS A 396 -23.04 19.99 -5.92
C HIS A 396 -23.54 19.05 -4.81
N GLY A 397 -22.64 18.43 -4.05
CA GLY A 397 -22.99 17.34 -3.13
C GLY A 397 -23.48 16.07 -3.84
N LEU A 398 -23.88 15.08 -3.05
CA LEU A 398 -24.44 13.80 -3.50
C LEU A 398 -25.78 13.55 -2.79
N SER A 399 -26.78 13.10 -3.55
CA SER A 399 -28.10 12.72 -3.01
C SER A 399 -28.19 11.20 -2.92
N ILE A 400 -28.05 10.66 -1.70
CA ILE A 400 -27.97 9.22 -1.44
C ILE A 400 -29.05 8.84 -0.45
N ASN A 401 -29.90 7.87 -0.82
CA ASN A 401 -31.03 7.41 0.00
C ASN A 401 -31.93 8.52 0.56
N GLY A 402 -32.17 9.58 -0.23
CA GLY A 402 -32.98 10.73 0.17
C GLY A 402 -32.29 11.73 1.09
N VAL A 403 -31.02 11.51 1.46
CA VAL A 403 -30.19 12.46 2.20
C VAL A 403 -29.25 13.16 1.24
N HIS A 404 -29.17 14.49 1.33
CA HIS A 404 -28.22 15.28 0.55
C HIS A 404 -26.96 15.53 1.38
N LEU A 405 -25.83 15.01 0.91
CA LEU A 405 -24.53 15.08 1.57
C LEU A 405 -23.62 16.01 0.79
N LYS A 406 -22.98 16.96 1.47
CA LYS A 406 -21.92 17.78 0.90
C LYS A 406 -20.57 17.33 1.40
N PHE A 407 -19.53 17.63 0.64
CA PHE A 407 -18.16 17.24 0.94
C PHE A 407 -17.23 18.46 0.93
N SER A 408 -16.09 18.35 1.60
CA SER A 408 -15.05 19.38 1.60
C SER A 408 -13.68 18.73 1.65
N PHE A 409 -12.82 19.10 0.71
CA PHE A 409 -11.40 18.80 0.81
C PHE A 409 -10.82 19.40 2.10
N SER A 410 -10.05 18.60 2.82
CA SER A 410 -9.40 18.97 4.06
C SER A 410 -7.92 19.27 3.85
N THR A 411 -7.14 18.23 3.54
CA THR A 411 -5.68 18.27 3.47
C THR A 411 -5.15 17.24 2.48
N VAL A 412 -3.93 17.46 1.99
CA VAL A 412 -3.12 16.42 1.34
C VAL A 412 -1.98 16.02 2.27
N VAL A 413 -2.02 14.79 2.78
CA VAL A 413 -0.94 14.21 3.60
C VAL A 413 0.02 13.45 2.69
N SER A 414 1.32 13.64 2.87
CA SER A 414 2.34 12.90 2.15
C SER A 414 3.71 13.10 2.79
N ASP A 415 4.67 12.26 2.38
CA ASP A 415 6.08 12.43 2.75
C ASP A 415 6.63 13.80 2.28
N ASN A 416 7.81 14.19 2.78
CA ASN A 416 8.36 15.51 2.45
C ASN A 416 8.62 15.71 0.94
N LEU A 417 8.96 14.65 0.21
CA LEU A 417 9.28 14.73 -1.20
C LEU A 417 8.01 14.94 -2.04
N ALA A 418 6.98 14.13 -1.83
CA ALA A 418 5.70 14.25 -2.49
C ALA A 418 4.98 15.55 -2.09
N ALA A 419 5.04 15.97 -0.81
CA ALA A 419 4.49 17.25 -0.38
C ALA A 419 5.13 18.44 -1.11
N HIS A 420 6.45 18.39 -1.35
CA HIS A 420 7.14 19.43 -2.12
C HIS A 420 6.71 19.43 -3.59
N MET A 421 6.57 18.26 -4.21
CA MET A 421 6.07 18.13 -5.58
C MET A 421 4.64 18.69 -5.70
N ILE A 422 3.72 18.24 -4.84
CA ILE A 422 2.33 18.71 -4.82
C ILE A 422 2.27 20.21 -4.53
N GLY A 423 3.14 20.74 -3.67
CA GLY A 423 3.15 22.15 -3.29
C GLY A 423 3.80 23.10 -4.29
N GLY A 424 4.42 22.61 -5.37
CA GLY A 424 5.20 23.46 -6.29
C GLY A 424 6.48 24.00 -5.66
N PHE A 425 7.09 23.25 -4.73
CA PHE A 425 8.35 23.59 -4.07
C PHE A 425 9.53 22.79 -4.64
N GLN A 426 10.74 23.32 -4.49
CA GLN A 426 11.96 22.59 -4.85
C GLN A 426 12.07 21.28 -4.03
N SER A 427 12.46 20.18 -4.67
CA SER A 427 12.68 18.89 -4.01
C SER A 427 14.13 18.68 -3.53
N CYS A 428 14.91 19.76 -3.46
CA CYS A 428 16.28 19.75 -2.92
C CYS A 428 16.26 20.18 -1.45
N PHE A 429 16.61 19.24 -0.56
CA PHE A 429 16.63 19.45 0.89
C PHE A 429 18.01 19.81 1.46
N SER A 430 19.02 19.89 0.60
CA SER A 430 20.42 20.14 0.95
C SER A 430 20.96 21.50 0.51
N ALA A 431 20.12 22.37 -0.05
CA ALA A 431 20.49 23.70 -0.51
C ALA A 431 19.27 24.65 -0.59
N GLY A 432 19.52 25.96 -0.72
CA GLY A 432 18.47 26.96 -0.96
C GLY A 432 17.43 27.05 0.16
N TYR A 433 16.18 27.30 -0.19
CA TYR A 433 15.05 27.39 0.75
C TYR A 433 14.27 26.07 0.73
N PHE A 434 14.65 25.16 1.63
CA PHE A 434 14.18 23.78 1.65
C PHE A 434 12.88 23.56 2.43
N CYS A 435 12.41 24.54 3.20
CA CYS A 435 11.22 24.38 4.04
C CYS A 435 9.95 24.90 3.35
N ARG A 436 8.90 24.07 3.30
CA ARG A 436 7.55 24.49 2.86
C ARG A 436 6.79 25.38 3.83
N ARG A 437 7.31 25.58 5.06
CA ARG A 437 6.62 26.37 6.11
C ARG A 437 7.27 27.71 6.44
N CYS A 438 8.57 27.88 6.17
CA CYS A 438 9.29 29.12 6.47
C CYS A 438 10.37 29.42 5.42
N TYR A 439 10.86 30.65 5.44
CA TYR A 439 11.90 31.15 4.53
C TYR A 439 13.31 31.02 5.11
N ILE A 440 13.60 29.95 5.85
CA ILE A 440 14.98 29.73 6.31
C ILE A 440 15.85 29.17 5.16
N PRO A 441 17.00 29.80 4.86
CA PRO A 441 17.95 29.22 3.93
C PRO A 441 18.70 28.05 4.59
N TYR A 442 19.08 27.05 3.79
CA TYR A 442 19.80 25.87 4.25
C TYR A 442 21.08 26.20 5.04
N THR A 443 21.76 27.28 4.67
CA THR A 443 22.98 27.79 5.33
C THR A 443 22.75 28.21 6.78
N GLU A 444 21.52 28.56 7.15
CA GLU A 444 21.17 29.08 8.48
C GLU A 444 20.43 28.06 9.35
N LYS A 445 20.16 26.84 8.85
CA LYS A 445 19.29 25.85 9.52
C LYS A 445 19.74 25.47 10.94
N ASN A 446 21.04 25.53 11.22
CA ASN A 446 21.63 25.18 12.52
C ASN A 446 21.70 26.37 13.49
N SER A 447 21.42 27.59 13.02
CA SER A 447 21.51 28.82 13.82
C SER A 447 20.23 29.12 14.61
N LEU A 448 19.17 28.33 14.40
CA LEU A 448 17.90 28.53 15.07
C LEU A 448 17.93 27.99 16.50
N THR A 449 17.56 28.86 17.44
CA THR A 449 17.35 28.51 18.85
C THR A 449 15.87 28.47 19.24
N ALA A 450 14.98 29.05 18.41
CA ALA A 450 13.52 29.02 18.59
C ALA A 450 12.78 29.16 17.25
N MET A 451 11.55 28.62 17.15
CA MET A 451 10.73 28.76 15.94
C MET A 451 10.29 30.22 15.66
N SER A 452 10.15 31.03 16.71
CA SER A 452 9.68 32.42 16.62
C SER A 452 10.62 33.36 15.86
N THR A 453 11.85 32.95 15.58
CA THR A 453 12.84 33.78 14.88
C THR A 453 12.80 33.62 13.36
N THR A 454 11.95 32.75 12.80
CA THR A 454 11.85 32.52 11.35
C THR A 454 10.58 33.10 10.75
N LYS A 455 10.73 33.81 9.61
CA LYS A 455 9.58 34.27 8.82
C LYS A 455 8.85 33.06 8.22
N ARG A 456 7.59 32.87 8.61
CA ARG A 456 6.69 31.85 8.07
C ARG A 456 6.23 32.24 6.65
N ARG A 457 5.95 31.24 5.82
CA ARG A 457 5.29 31.48 4.53
C ARG A 457 3.83 31.86 4.77
N THR A 458 3.35 32.87 4.05
CA THR A 458 1.94 33.27 4.01
C THR A 458 1.36 32.90 2.64
N THR A 459 0.03 32.87 2.51
CA THR A 459 -0.63 32.66 1.21
C THR A 459 -0.25 33.77 0.24
N ILE A 460 -0.35 35.03 0.68
CA ILE A 460 -0.01 36.23 -0.10
C ILE A 460 1.45 36.16 -0.61
N ASP A 461 2.42 35.94 0.28
CA ASP A 461 3.83 35.89 -0.11
C ASP A 461 4.09 34.73 -1.08
N HIS A 462 3.39 33.60 -0.94
CA HIS A 462 3.54 32.47 -1.83
C HIS A 462 2.96 32.76 -3.22
N ASP A 463 1.76 33.32 -3.29
CA ASP A 463 1.09 33.69 -4.54
C ASP A 463 1.91 34.72 -5.33
N GLU A 464 2.48 35.73 -4.65
CA GLU A 464 3.38 36.71 -5.28
C GLU A 464 4.61 36.03 -5.91
N LEU A 465 5.22 35.05 -5.24
CA LEU A 465 6.35 34.29 -5.77
C LEU A 465 5.95 33.44 -6.98
N VAL A 466 4.77 32.82 -6.95
CA VAL A 466 4.23 32.05 -8.07
C VAL A 466 3.96 32.95 -9.27
N GLN A 467 3.30 34.10 -9.08
CA GLN A 467 3.05 35.08 -10.14
C GLN A 467 4.35 35.60 -10.76
N GLU A 468 5.36 35.88 -9.94
CA GLU A 468 6.67 36.30 -10.42
C GLU A 468 7.34 35.22 -11.29
N LEU A 469 7.19 33.94 -10.93
CA LEU A 469 7.70 32.82 -11.71
C LEU A 469 6.91 32.57 -13.01
N LEU A 470 5.61 32.86 -13.03
CA LEU A 470 4.81 32.81 -14.26
C LEU A 470 5.27 33.86 -15.28
N VAL A 471 5.65 35.05 -14.82
CA VAL A 471 6.19 36.12 -15.68
C VAL A 471 7.66 35.86 -16.04
N ASN A 472 8.45 35.36 -15.08
CA ASN A 472 9.90 35.16 -15.20
C ASN A 472 10.33 33.73 -14.83
N PRO A 473 10.05 32.70 -15.66
CA PRO A 473 10.34 31.29 -15.33
C PRO A 473 11.81 31.00 -15.01
N ASN A 474 12.73 31.76 -15.61
CA ASN A 474 14.18 31.61 -15.41
C ASN A 474 14.65 31.95 -13.98
N LYS A 475 13.80 32.53 -13.13
CA LYS A 475 14.10 32.79 -11.71
C LYS A 475 13.86 31.57 -10.81
N SER A 476 13.32 30.48 -11.36
CA SER A 476 13.10 29.24 -10.61
C SER A 476 14.42 28.57 -10.21
N PRO A 477 14.57 28.07 -8.96
CA PRO A 477 13.63 28.23 -7.84
C PRO A 477 13.72 29.63 -7.19
N LEU A 478 12.57 30.27 -6.95
CA LEU A 478 12.49 31.56 -6.26
C LEU A 478 12.05 31.36 -4.81
N MET A 479 12.98 31.60 -3.87
CA MET A 479 12.78 31.30 -2.44
C MET A 479 12.20 29.89 -2.19
N GLY A 480 12.67 28.91 -2.97
CA GLY A 480 12.27 27.51 -2.87
C GLY A 480 10.95 27.16 -3.56
N VAL A 481 10.23 28.12 -4.15
CA VAL A 481 9.08 27.87 -5.03
C VAL A 481 9.60 27.63 -6.44
N ILE A 482 9.08 26.60 -7.13
CA ILE A 482 9.46 26.28 -8.52
C ILE A 482 8.38 26.61 -9.54
N GLY A 483 7.13 26.71 -9.11
CA GLY A 483 5.98 27.01 -9.97
C GLY A 483 4.66 26.85 -9.20
N SER A 484 3.55 26.92 -9.93
CA SER A 484 2.22 26.65 -9.36
C SER A 484 2.08 25.17 -8.99
N SER A 485 1.35 24.91 -7.91
CA SER A 485 0.93 23.56 -7.55
C SER A 485 0.04 22.95 -8.65
N PRO A 486 0.15 21.63 -8.93
CA PRO A 486 -0.82 20.92 -9.76
C PRO A 486 -2.24 20.89 -9.17
N LEU A 487 -2.41 21.20 -7.88
CA LEU A 487 -3.71 21.28 -7.19
C LEU A 487 -4.21 22.72 -6.99
N CYS A 488 -3.62 23.72 -7.66
CA CYS A 488 -3.97 25.13 -7.46
C CYS A 488 -5.44 25.47 -7.75
N GLU A 489 -6.13 24.64 -8.54
CA GLU A 489 -7.55 24.80 -8.89
C GLU A 489 -8.50 24.06 -7.93
N LEU A 490 -7.97 23.28 -6.98
CA LEU A 490 -8.77 22.59 -5.97
C LEU A 490 -9.26 23.59 -4.91
N ILE A 491 -10.58 23.70 -4.77
CA ILE A 491 -11.21 24.62 -3.83
C ILE A 491 -10.83 24.22 -2.39
N GLY A 492 -10.26 25.15 -1.64
CA GLY A 492 -9.79 24.93 -0.26
C GLY A 492 -8.32 24.50 -0.16
N PHE A 493 -7.65 24.20 -1.28
CA PHE A 493 -6.24 23.87 -1.30
C PHE A 493 -5.35 25.10 -1.40
N HIS A 494 -4.33 25.17 -0.54
CA HIS A 494 -3.20 26.07 -0.73
C HIS A 494 -1.91 25.43 -0.19
N PRO A 495 -0.76 25.49 -0.90
CA PRO A 495 0.47 24.82 -0.51
C PRO A 495 1.02 25.16 0.89
N THR A 496 0.69 26.34 1.42
CA THR A 496 1.20 26.81 2.72
C THR A 496 0.47 26.26 3.94
N HIS A 497 -0.77 25.76 3.78
CA HIS A 497 -1.55 25.20 4.90
C HIS A 497 -2.18 23.84 4.60
N SER A 498 -2.46 23.49 3.35
CA SER A 498 -3.10 22.20 3.00
C SER A 498 -2.13 21.00 2.95
N LEU A 499 -0.86 21.19 3.33
CA LEU A 499 0.21 20.18 3.31
C LEU A 499 0.84 19.97 4.70
N PRO A 500 0.11 19.32 5.63
CA PRO A 500 0.60 19.03 6.98
C PRO A 500 1.89 18.17 6.98
N GLY A 501 2.51 18.06 8.16
CA GLY A 501 3.63 17.13 8.34
C GLY A 501 3.13 15.69 8.40
N ASP A 502 3.96 14.78 7.91
CA ASP A 502 3.68 13.35 8.04
C ASP A 502 4.20 12.89 9.39
N ILE A 503 3.30 12.50 10.29
CA ILE A 503 3.68 12.08 11.64
C ILE A 503 4.58 10.84 11.63
N MET A 504 4.43 9.94 10.66
CA MET A 504 5.28 8.77 10.54
C MET A 504 6.70 9.19 10.17
N HIS A 505 6.87 9.89 9.05
CA HIS A 505 8.19 10.26 8.55
C HIS A 505 8.87 11.38 9.36
N ASP A 506 8.13 12.45 9.72
CA ASP A 506 8.71 13.62 10.38
C ASP A 506 8.95 13.36 11.88
N PHE A 507 8.03 12.64 12.55
CA PHE A 507 8.09 12.43 14.00
C PHE A 507 8.57 11.03 14.38
N LEU A 508 7.84 9.97 14.00
CA LEU A 508 8.11 8.60 14.46
C LEU A 508 9.43 8.04 13.92
N GLU A 509 9.74 8.27 12.64
CA GLU A 509 11.00 7.89 12.00
C GLU A 509 12.05 8.99 12.08
N GLY A 510 11.62 10.25 12.19
CA GLY A 510 12.47 11.42 12.18
C GLY A 510 12.97 11.83 13.57
N VAL A 511 12.31 12.83 14.17
CA VAL A 511 12.84 13.51 15.36
C VAL A 511 12.76 12.64 16.62
N CYS A 512 11.72 11.82 16.78
CA CYS A 512 11.48 11.06 18.00
C CYS A 512 12.65 10.08 18.32
N PRO A 513 13.13 9.25 17.37
CA PRO A 513 14.29 8.38 17.61
C PRO A 513 15.55 9.16 17.98
N MET A 514 15.78 10.33 17.35
CA MET A 514 16.95 11.17 17.66
C MET A 514 16.91 11.70 19.09
N VAL A 515 15.74 12.21 19.51
CA VAL A 515 15.53 12.75 20.87
C VAL A 515 15.66 11.64 21.91
N ILE A 516 14.99 10.50 21.69
CA ILE A 516 15.07 9.34 22.59
C ILE A 516 16.52 8.85 22.70
N MET A 517 17.25 8.75 21.59
CA MET A 517 18.66 8.36 21.63
C MET A 517 19.51 9.33 22.44
N CYS A 518 19.34 10.64 22.28
CA CYS A 518 20.05 11.65 23.07
C CYS A 518 19.71 11.54 24.57
N LEU A 519 18.42 11.36 24.91
CA LEU A 519 17.97 11.18 26.28
C LEU A 519 18.56 9.91 26.91
N LEU A 520 18.56 8.79 26.20
CA LEU A 520 19.14 7.53 26.68
C LEU A 520 20.67 7.64 26.87
N LYS A 521 21.38 8.31 25.95
CA LYS A 521 22.81 8.59 26.10
C LYS A 521 23.10 9.44 27.32
N GLN A 522 22.29 10.46 27.58
CA GLN A 522 22.44 11.32 28.75
C GLN A 522 22.08 10.59 30.05
N ALA A 523 21.01 9.80 30.07
CA ALA A 523 20.64 8.98 31.22
C ALA A 523 21.72 7.95 31.56
N SER A 524 22.34 7.34 30.53
CA SER A 524 23.48 6.43 30.69
C SER A 524 24.73 7.14 31.22
N SER A 525 25.08 8.32 30.68
CA SER A 525 26.23 9.11 31.16
C SER A 525 26.06 9.57 32.61
N MET A 526 24.82 9.87 33.02
CA MET A 526 24.42 10.19 34.39
C MET A 526 24.25 8.94 35.28
N ARG A 527 24.45 7.73 34.75
CA ARG A 527 24.26 6.44 35.44
C ARG A 527 22.85 6.23 36.01
N LEU A 528 21.84 6.83 35.40
CA LEU A 528 20.42 6.61 35.73
C LEU A 528 19.89 5.30 35.14
N ILE A 529 20.51 4.83 34.06
CA ILE A 529 20.22 3.56 33.39
C ILE A 529 21.52 2.83 33.06
N THR A 530 21.51 1.51 33.12
CA THR A 530 22.60 0.64 32.66
C THR A 530 22.08 -0.25 31.54
N TYR A 531 22.89 -0.49 30.50
CA TYR A 531 22.58 -1.53 29.53
C TYR A 531 22.57 -2.87 30.27
N GLY A 532 21.44 -3.56 30.29
CA GLY A 532 21.32 -4.83 30.99
C GLY A 532 22.38 -5.79 30.50
N GLU A 533 23.19 -6.32 31.43
CA GLU A 533 24.02 -7.48 31.15
C GLU A 533 23.07 -8.63 30.82
N SER A 534 23.08 -9.07 29.56
CA SER A 534 22.35 -10.26 29.13
C SER A 534 22.93 -11.46 29.89
N SER A 535 22.18 -11.92 30.89
CA SER A 535 22.41 -13.13 31.68
C SER A 535 22.21 -14.40 30.86
#